data_AF-A0A941NJ38-F1
#
_entry.id   AF-A0A941NJ38-F1
#
_cell.length_a   1.000
_cell.length_b   1.000
_cell.length_c   1.000
_cell.angle_alpha   90.00
_cell.angle_beta   90.00
_cell.angle_gamma   90.00
#
_symmetry.space_group_name_H-M   'P 1'
#
loop_
_entity.id
_entity.type
_entity.pdbx_description
1 polymer ?
#
loop_
_entity_poly.entity_id
_entity_poly.type
_entity_poly.pdbx_seq_one_letter_code
_entity_poly.pdbx_strand_id
1 'polypeptide(L)'
;MSGHLPVMLNEVLAALAPRDGAHYVDGTFGGGGYARAILEAADCTVLGIDRDPEAIARGRKLVEHFAGRLTLVEGEFSRMDEFAGVSDGVVLDLGVSSFQFDTPARGFSFREDGPLDMRMSLSGESAADLVNTADERTLSQIISRYGEEKNARRIARALIAARPVTSTAQLAKIVSDAQGPAALRHAIHPATRTFQALRIHVNDELGELERGLEAALKILAPRGRLAVVSFHSLEDRIVKQFLARHSDTRPRASR
;
A
#
# COMPACT_ATOMS: atom_id res chain seq x y z
N MET A 1 -7.41 23.21 -7.42
CA MET A 1 -6.83 22.15 -6.57
C MET A 1 -5.99 21.29 -7.49
N SER A 2 -4.67 21.34 -7.38
CA SER A 2 -3.79 20.44 -8.12
C SER A 2 -3.92 19.05 -7.48
N GLY A 3 -4.89 18.27 -7.94
CA GLY A 3 -5.12 16.93 -7.44
C GLY A 3 -4.05 15.99 -7.99
N HIS A 4 -3.45 15.18 -7.12
CA HIS A 4 -2.56 14.11 -7.53
C HIS A 4 -3.36 13.15 -8.42
N LEU A 5 -2.95 12.99 -9.68
CA LEU A 5 -3.55 12.00 -10.57
C LEU A 5 -3.14 10.61 -10.09
N PRO A 6 -4.09 9.66 -9.95
CA PRO A 6 -3.77 8.27 -9.66
C PRO A 6 -2.88 7.68 -10.73
N VAL A 7 -2.01 6.76 -10.32
CA VAL A 7 -1.10 6.06 -11.21
C VAL A 7 -1.91 5.19 -12.17
N MET A 8 -1.60 5.25 -13.47
CA MET A 8 -2.31 4.43 -14.48
C MET A 8 -3.85 4.56 -14.45
N LEU A 9 -4.37 5.76 -14.13
CA LEU A 9 -5.81 5.99 -13.98
C LEU A 9 -6.64 5.48 -15.17
N ASN A 10 -6.18 5.79 -16.39
CA ASN A 10 -6.90 5.44 -17.61
C ASN A 10 -6.90 3.93 -17.83
N GLU A 11 -5.77 3.27 -17.56
CA GLU A 11 -5.63 1.82 -17.69
C GLU A 11 -6.49 1.08 -16.67
N VAL A 12 -6.55 1.57 -15.42
CA VAL A 12 -7.42 1.02 -14.38
C VAL A 12 -8.89 1.20 -14.74
N LEU A 13 -9.30 2.38 -15.20
CA LEU A 13 -10.68 2.61 -15.65
C LEU A 13 -11.06 1.72 -16.83
N ALA A 14 -10.16 1.59 -17.82
CA ALA A 14 -10.39 0.70 -18.96
C ALA A 14 -10.49 -0.77 -18.52
N ALA A 15 -9.65 -1.18 -17.56
CA ALA A 15 -9.68 -2.51 -16.98
C ALA A 15 -10.96 -2.77 -16.20
N LEU A 16 -11.45 -1.83 -15.38
CA LEU A 16 -12.70 -1.98 -14.61
C LEU A 16 -13.95 -1.88 -15.48
N ALA A 17 -13.92 -1.05 -16.52
CA ALA A 17 -15.06 -0.68 -17.36
C ALA A 17 -16.33 -0.35 -16.53
N PRO A 18 -16.34 0.81 -15.82
CA PRO A 18 -17.51 1.27 -15.06
C PRO A 18 -18.82 1.23 -15.87
N ARG A 19 -19.91 0.82 -15.23
CA ARG A 19 -21.25 0.72 -15.84
C ARG A 19 -22.31 1.29 -14.90
N ASP A 20 -23.37 1.83 -15.49
CA ASP A 20 -24.51 2.33 -14.72
C ASP A 20 -25.15 1.22 -13.87
N GLY A 21 -25.54 1.56 -12.65
CA GLY A 21 -26.15 0.66 -11.67
C GLY A 21 -25.20 -0.35 -11.01
N ALA A 22 -23.91 -0.36 -11.37
CA ALA A 22 -22.93 -1.29 -10.81
C ALA A 22 -22.38 -0.85 -9.43
N HIS A 23 -21.79 -1.80 -8.72
CA HIS A 23 -21.17 -1.59 -7.40
C HIS A 23 -19.66 -1.83 -7.48
N TYR A 24 -18.86 -0.86 -7.04
CA TYR A 24 -17.40 -0.97 -7.05
C TYR A 24 -16.81 -0.78 -5.66
N VAL A 25 -15.65 -1.42 -5.42
CA VAL A 25 -14.84 -1.21 -4.22
C VAL A 25 -13.51 -0.57 -4.62
N ASP A 26 -13.20 0.55 -4.00
CA ASP A 26 -11.85 1.13 -3.97
C ASP A 26 -11.22 0.75 -2.63
N GLY A 27 -10.43 -0.32 -2.60
CA GLY A 27 -9.86 -0.86 -1.37
C GLY A 27 -8.72 -0.04 -0.79
N THR A 28 -8.25 0.99 -1.49
CA THR A 28 -7.10 1.80 -1.09
C THR A 28 -7.41 3.26 -1.39
N PHE A 29 -8.51 3.74 -0.80
CA PHE A 29 -9.17 4.98 -1.20
C PHE A 29 -8.21 6.17 -1.26
N GLY A 30 -7.35 6.35 -0.25
CA GLY A 30 -6.29 7.35 -0.19
C GLY A 30 -6.78 8.79 -0.38
N GLY A 31 -6.70 9.28 -1.62
CA GLY A 31 -7.18 10.60 -2.04
C GLY A 31 -8.53 10.60 -2.75
N GLY A 32 -9.14 9.43 -2.95
CA GLY A 32 -10.39 9.21 -3.69
C GLY A 32 -10.26 9.40 -5.19
N GLY A 33 -9.06 9.22 -5.75
CA GLY A 33 -8.81 9.44 -7.17
C GLY A 33 -9.49 8.42 -8.07
N TYR A 34 -9.34 7.12 -7.77
CA TYR A 34 -10.06 6.06 -8.51
C TYR A 34 -11.56 6.12 -8.24
N ALA A 35 -11.97 6.20 -6.96
CA ALA A 35 -13.37 6.37 -6.59
C ALA A 35 -14.06 7.51 -7.36
N ARG A 36 -13.45 8.70 -7.42
CA ARG A 36 -13.96 9.83 -8.21
C ARG A 36 -14.10 9.47 -9.68
N ALA A 37 -13.04 8.92 -10.27
CA ALA A 37 -13.02 8.65 -11.70
C ALA A 37 -14.02 7.56 -12.11
N ILE A 38 -14.26 6.57 -11.25
CA ILE A 38 -15.30 5.55 -11.44
C ILE A 38 -16.70 6.19 -11.41
N LEU A 39 -16.97 7.05 -10.41
CA LEU A 39 -18.26 7.73 -10.24
C LEU A 39 -18.55 8.80 -11.30
N GLU A 40 -17.51 9.37 -11.91
CA GLU A 40 -17.59 10.27 -13.06
C GLU A 40 -17.83 9.52 -14.37
N ALA A 41 -17.32 8.28 -14.49
CA ALA A 41 -17.45 7.47 -15.69
C ALA A 41 -18.82 6.80 -15.85
N ALA A 42 -19.56 6.59 -14.76
CA ALA A 42 -20.87 5.92 -14.78
C ALA A 42 -21.77 6.32 -13.60
N ASP A 43 -23.08 6.16 -13.76
CA ASP A 43 -24.03 6.29 -12.67
C ASP A 43 -24.05 5.02 -11.80
N CYS A 44 -23.00 4.85 -11.00
CA CYS A 44 -22.73 3.68 -10.18
C CYS A 44 -22.52 4.08 -8.71
N THR A 45 -22.21 3.09 -7.86
CA THR A 45 -21.81 3.34 -6.48
C THR A 45 -20.42 2.81 -6.19
N VAL A 46 -19.71 3.48 -5.27
CA VAL A 46 -18.37 3.10 -4.83
C VAL A 46 -18.33 3.03 -3.31
N LEU A 47 -17.78 1.92 -2.80
CA LEU A 47 -17.30 1.81 -1.42
C LEU A 47 -15.78 2.07 -1.39
N GLY A 48 -15.36 3.17 -0.78
CA GLY A 48 -13.95 3.46 -0.52
C GLY A 48 -13.54 2.93 0.86
N ILE A 49 -12.48 2.14 0.92
CA ILE A 49 -11.91 1.61 2.15
C ILE A 49 -10.51 2.19 2.32
N ASP A 50 -10.19 2.67 3.51
CA ASP A 50 -8.82 3.03 3.87
C ASP A 50 -8.58 2.80 5.36
N ARG A 51 -7.40 2.29 5.69
CA ARG A 51 -6.97 2.12 7.09
C ARG A 51 -6.48 3.42 7.70
N ASP A 52 -6.12 4.40 6.89
CA ASP A 52 -5.67 5.71 7.34
C ASP A 52 -6.87 6.59 7.71
N PRO A 53 -7.08 6.91 9.00
CA PRO A 53 -8.19 7.76 9.41
C PRO A 53 -8.13 9.17 8.77
N GLU A 54 -6.94 9.64 8.41
CA GLU A 54 -6.79 10.92 7.71
C GLU A 54 -7.31 10.85 6.26
N ALA A 55 -7.22 9.69 5.60
CA ALA A 55 -7.80 9.48 4.27
C ALA A 55 -9.33 9.56 4.33
N ILE A 56 -9.94 8.93 5.33
CA ILE A 56 -11.38 8.99 5.59
C ILE A 56 -11.82 10.43 5.88
N ALA A 57 -11.07 11.16 6.70
CA ALA A 57 -11.36 12.56 7.00
C ALA A 57 -11.30 13.45 5.75
N ARG A 58 -10.28 13.28 4.89
CA ARG A 58 -10.15 14.01 3.61
C ARG A 58 -11.28 13.68 2.63
N GLY A 59 -11.72 12.42 2.62
CA GLY A 59 -12.75 11.93 1.70
C GLY A 59 -14.16 12.46 1.95
N ARG A 60 -14.46 13.04 3.11
CA ARG A 60 -15.80 13.53 3.47
C ARG A 60 -16.40 14.51 2.44
N LYS A 61 -15.59 15.43 1.93
CA LYS A 61 -16.02 16.38 0.88
C LYS A 61 -16.41 15.66 -0.42
N LEU A 62 -15.73 14.56 -0.74
CA LEU A 62 -16.02 13.76 -1.92
C LEU A 62 -17.33 12.97 -1.74
N VAL A 63 -17.58 12.47 -0.52
CA VAL A 63 -18.86 11.82 -0.16
C VAL A 63 -20.03 12.78 -0.34
N GLU A 64 -19.91 14.01 0.18
CA GLU A 64 -20.92 15.06 0.00
C GLU A 64 -21.15 15.37 -1.48
N HIS A 65 -20.07 15.48 -2.26
CA HIS A 65 -20.14 15.78 -3.69
C HIS A 65 -20.91 14.72 -4.50
N PHE A 66 -20.70 13.44 -4.19
CA PHE A 66 -21.36 12.33 -4.92
C PHE A 66 -22.69 11.89 -4.31
N ALA A 67 -23.20 12.62 -3.31
CA ALA A 67 -24.59 12.57 -2.83
C ALA A 67 -25.15 11.13 -2.65
N GLY A 68 -24.46 10.31 -1.85
CA GLY A 68 -24.89 8.94 -1.54
C GLY A 68 -24.38 7.85 -2.48
N ARG A 69 -23.71 8.20 -3.59
CA ARG A 69 -23.04 7.23 -4.47
C ARG A 69 -21.65 6.80 -3.99
N LEU A 70 -21.05 7.55 -3.07
CA LEU A 70 -19.78 7.19 -2.42
C LEU A 70 -20.02 6.95 -0.93
N THR A 71 -19.57 5.81 -0.42
CA THR A 71 -19.50 5.51 1.01
C THR A 71 -18.04 5.25 1.40
N LEU A 72 -17.61 5.73 2.56
CA LEU A 72 -16.26 5.49 3.08
C LEU A 72 -16.30 4.66 4.36
N VAL A 73 -15.38 3.70 4.46
CA VAL A 73 -15.17 2.86 5.63
C VAL A 73 -13.71 2.96 6.06
N GLU A 74 -13.50 3.28 7.35
CA GLU A 74 -12.19 3.15 7.98
C GLU A 74 -11.92 1.67 8.26
N GLY A 75 -10.92 1.10 7.62
CA GLY A 75 -10.61 -0.31 7.75
C GLY A 75 -9.56 -0.80 6.78
N GLU A 76 -9.11 -2.02 7.03
CA GLU A 76 -8.21 -2.75 6.15
C GLU A 76 -8.96 -3.35 4.96
N PHE A 77 -8.39 -3.25 3.76
CA PHE A 77 -9.01 -3.86 2.58
C PHE A 77 -9.00 -5.39 2.61
N SER A 78 -8.14 -5.99 3.44
CA SER A 78 -8.17 -7.42 3.73
C SER A 78 -9.50 -7.89 4.34
N ARG A 79 -10.29 -6.95 4.87
CA ARG A 79 -11.62 -7.17 5.47
C ARG A 79 -12.76 -6.62 4.60
N MET A 80 -12.50 -6.33 3.32
CA MET A 80 -13.51 -5.76 2.43
C MET A 80 -14.78 -6.62 2.30
N ASP A 81 -14.68 -7.94 2.50
CA ASP A 81 -15.81 -8.87 2.52
C ASP A 81 -16.73 -8.72 3.74
N GLU A 82 -16.29 -8.01 4.78
CA GLU A 82 -17.14 -7.62 5.91
C GLU A 82 -17.93 -6.32 5.65
N PHE A 83 -17.42 -5.46 4.75
CA PHE A 83 -17.96 -4.13 4.49
C PHE A 83 -18.78 -4.07 3.20
N ALA A 84 -18.39 -4.86 2.20
CA ALA A 84 -18.96 -4.87 0.87
C ALA A 84 -19.90 -6.07 0.68
N GLY A 85 -20.98 -5.84 -0.07
CA GLY A 85 -21.74 -6.92 -0.70
C GLY A 85 -21.07 -7.40 -2.00
N VAL A 86 -21.84 -8.16 -2.78
CA VAL A 86 -21.42 -8.55 -4.14
C VAL A 86 -21.09 -7.31 -4.97
N SER A 87 -19.93 -7.30 -5.61
CA SER A 87 -19.36 -6.14 -6.30
C SER A 87 -18.99 -6.47 -7.75
N ASP A 88 -19.23 -5.54 -8.67
CA ASP A 88 -18.90 -5.63 -10.10
C ASP A 88 -17.42 -5.34 -10.38
N GLY A 89 -16.73 -4.67 -9.46
CA GLY A 89 -15.28 -4.52 -9.57
C GLY A 89 -14.61 -4.05 -8.29
N VAL A 90 -13.32 -4.36 -8.20
CA VAL A 90 -12.45 -4.00 -7.08
C VAL A 90 -11.18 -3.39 -7.66
N VAL A 91 -10.77 -2.24 -7.12
CA VAL A 91 -9.44 -1.65 -7.36
C VAL A 91 -8.62 -1.65 -6.08
N LEU A 92 -7.35 -2.05 -6.20
CA LEU A 92 -6.34 -1.97 -5.15
C LEU A 92 -5.09 -1.26 -5.71
N ASP A 93 -4.79 -0.09 -5.18
CA ASP A 93 -3.58 0.70 -5.45
C ASP A 93 -2.63 0.55 -4.25
N LEU A 94 -1.68 -0.37 -4.38
CA LEU A 94 -0.87 -0.82 -3.26
C LEU A 94 0.17 0.23 -2.86
N GLY A 95 0.70 0.11 -1.65
CA GLY A 95 1.71 1.03 -1.14
C GLY A 95 1.12 2.24 -0.43
N VAL A 96 1.75 3.41 -0.64
CA VAL A 96 1.61 4.59 0.23
C VAL A 96 1.07 5.75 -0.59
N SER A 97 0.07 6.43 -0.03
CA SER A 97 -0.47 7.63 -0.66
C SER A 97 0.54 8.79 -0.66
N SER A 98 0.46 9.68 -1.64
CA SER A 98 1.26 10.91 -1.64
C SER A 98 1.08 11.72 -0.36
N PHE A 99 -0.13 11.77 0.19
CA PHE A 99 -0.41 12.44 1.47
C PHE A 99 0.47 11.93 2.63
N GLN A 100 0.75 10.63 2.68
CA GLN A 100 1.59 10.03 3.71
C GLN A 100 3.08 10.34 3.49
N PHE A 101 3.54 10.43 2.24
CA PHE A 101 4.91 10.85 1.92
C PHE A 101 5.15 12.36 2.09
N ASP A 102 4.13 13.17 1.81
CA ASP A 102 4.16 14.64 1.86
C ASP A 102 3.92 15.17 3.29
N THR A 103 3.66 14.29 4.26
CA THR A 103 3.48 14.65 5.68
C THR A 103 4.67 14.13 6.50
N PRO A 104 5.68 14.96 6.81
CA PRO A 104 6.89 14.53 7.53
C PRO A 104 6.58 13.86 8.87
N ALA A 105 5.54 14.31 9.57
CA ALA A 105 5.07 13.75 10.84
C ALA A 105 4.66 12.26 10.75
N ARG A 106 4.41 11.72 9.55
CA ARG A 106 4.06 10.31 9.33
C ARG A 106 5.29 9.40 9.16
N GLY A 107 6.47 9.96 8.92
CA GLY A 107 7.73 9.21 8.94
C GLY A 107 7.99 8.27 7.75
N PHE A 108 7.23 8.35 6.65
CA PHE A 108 7.41 7.48 5.48
C PHE A 108 8.59 7.88 4.59
N SER A 109 9.11 9.10 4.74
CA SER A 109 10.15 9.70 3.90
C SER A 109 11.30 10.23 4.76
N PHE A 110 12.50 10.27 4.17
CA PHE A 110 13.67 10.96 4.73
C PHE A 110 14.06 12.20 3.92
N ARG A 111 13.19 12.68 3.02
CA ARG A 111 13.38 13.96 2.31
C ARG A 111 13.31 15.13 3.27
N GLU A 112 12.38 15.06 4.20
CA GLU A 112 12.22 15.96 5.34
C GLU A 112 12.30 15.11 6.60
N ASP A 113 12.95 15.63 7.65
CA ASP A 113 13.09 14.90 8.91
C ASP A 113 11.75 14.88 9.65
N GLY A 114 11.48 13.76 10.32
CA GLY A 114 10.25 13.51 11.04
C GLY A 114 10.39 12.32 11.99
N PRO A 115 9.39 12.07 12.86
CA PRO A 115 9.39 10.91 13.74
C PRO A 115 9.42 9.63 12.91
N LEU A 116 10.12 8.62 13.41
CA LEU A 116 10.16 7.31 12.77
C LEU A 116 8.87 6.51 13.07
N ASP A 117 7.76 6.86 12.41
CA ASP A 117 6.45 6.25 12.66
C ASP A 117 6.10 5.16 11.64
N MET A 118 5.83 5.54 10.39
CA MET A 118 5.46 4.66 9.27
C MET A 118 4.14 3.87 9.43
N ARG A 119 3.32 4.10 10.46
CA ARG A 119 2.00 3.44 10.57
C ARG A 119 0.98 4.13 9.68
N MET A 120 0.32 3.35 8.82
CA MET A 120 -0.78 3.86 7.99
C MET A 120 -2.04 4.11 8.83
N SER A 121 -2.35 3.24 9.79
CA SER A 121 -3.55 3.34 10.64
C SER A 121 -3.40 4.20 11.89
N LEU A 122 -2.20 4.75 12.15
CA LEU A 122 -1.86 5.45 13.40
C LEU A 122 -1.98 4.60 14.68
N SER A 123 -2.12 3.28 14.56
CA SER A 123 -2.24 2.34 15.67
C SER A 123 -1.21 1.21 15.59
N GLY A 124 -0.89 0.58 16.72
CA GLY A 124 0.05 -0.55 16.78
C GLY A 124 1.51 -0.12 16.91
N GLU A 125 2.41 -1.06 16.67
CA GLU A 125 3.88 -0.86 16.77
C GLU A 125 4.37 0.09 15.67
N SER A 126 5.12 1.13 16.03
CA SER A 126 5.74 2.05 15.08
C SER A 126 7.08 1.52 14.55
N ALA A 127 7.60 2.11 13.47
CA ALA A 127 8.95 1.82 13.00
C ALA A 127 10.00 2.15 14.08
N ALA A 128 9.82 3.19 14.88
CA ALA A 128 10.68 3.52 16.01
C ALA A 128 10.65 2.42 17.07
N ASP A 129 9.46 1.92 17.42
CA ASP A 129 9.34 0.81 18.37
C ASP A 129 10.10 -0.41 17.85
N LEU A 130 9.80 -0.85 16.63
CA LEU A 130 10.43 -1.98 15.97
C LEU A 130 11.97 -1.89 15.95
N VAL A 131 12.53 -0.76 15.49
CA VAL A 131 14.00 -0.62 15.39
C VAL A 131 14.68 -0.54 16.76
N ASN A 132 13.95 -0.14 17.81
CA ASN A 132 14.49 -0.01 19.16
C ASN A 132 14.30 -1.27 20.01
N THR A 133 13.34 -2.14 19.71
CA THR A 133 13.01 -3.33 20.52
C THR A 133 13.43 -4.66 19.88
N ALA A 134 13.35 -4.81 18.56
CA ALA A 134 13.61 -6.09 17.89
C ALA A 134 15.07 -6.56 18.02
N ASP A 135 15.33 -7.86 17.97
CA ASP A 135 16.70 -8.38 17.98
C ASP A 135 17.38 -8.24 16.59
N GLU A 136 18.71 -8.44 16.55
CA GLU A 136 19.51 -8.34 15.31
C GLU A 136 18.98 -9.27 14.22
N ARG A 137 18.59 -10.49 14.61
CA ARG A 137 18.11 -11.51 13.68
C ARG A 137 16.83 -11.05 13.00
N THR A 138 15.88 -10.55 13.77
CA THR A 138 14.58 -10.06 13.32
C THR A 138 14.75 -8.88 12.39
N LEU A 139 15.51 -7.84 12.80
CA LEU A 139 15.78 -6.68 11.96
C LEU A 139 16.49 -7.07 10.66
N SER A 140 17.50 -7.94 10.73
CA SER A 140 18.17 -8.42 9.54
C SER A 140 17.24 -9.21 8.61
N GLN A 141 16.31 -10.00 9.14
CA GLN A 141 15.35 -10.76 8.35
C GLN A 141 14.35 -9.84 7.65
N ILE A 142 13.82 -8.84 8.37
CA ILE A 142 12.92 -7.81 7.82
C ILE A 142 13.61 -7.08 6.66
N ILE A 143 14.80 -6.52 6.90
CA ILE A 143 15.55 -5.74 5.91
C ILE A 143 15.92 -6.60 4.70
N SER A 144 16.33 -7.85 4.92
CA SER A 144 16.67 -8.78 3.85
C SER A 144 15.44 -9.18 3.02
N ARG A 145 14.34 -9.54 3.67
CA ARG A 145 13.15 -10.10 3.02
C ARG A 145 12.37 -9.04 2.26
N TYR A 146 12.10 -7.91 2.91
CA TYR A 146 11.20 -6.89 2.38
C TYR A 146 11.94 -5.79 1.63
N GLY A 147 13.21 -5.53 1.96
CA GLY A 147 14.04 -4.56 1.25
C GLY A 147 14.90 -5.15 0.13
N GLU A 148 14.93 -6.49 -0.01
CA GLU A 148 15.83 -7.22 -0.91
C GLU A 148 17.31 -6.77 -0.75
N GLU A 149 17.71 -6.44 0.50
CA GLU A 149 18.99 -5.80 0.81
C GLU A 149 20.06 -6.80 1.24
N LYS A 150 21.16 -6.87 0.47
CA LYS A 150 22.25 -7.82 0.69
C LYS A 150 23.03 -7.54 1.97
N ASN A 151 23.13 -6.27 2.37
CA ASN A 151 23.84 -5.84 3.57
C ASN A 151 22.96 -5.82 4.83
N ALA A 152 21.82 -6.51 4.82
CA ALA A 152 20.83 -6.47 5.91
C ALA A 152 21.42 -6.71 7.31
N ARG A 153 22.30 -7.71 7.47
CA ARG A 153 22.96 -7.99 8.76
C ARG A 153 23.82 -6.82 9.26
N ARG A 154 24.54 -6.17 8.34
CA ARG A 154 25.40 -5.02 8.65
C ARG A 154 24.57 -3.81 9.04
N ILE A 155 23.47 -3.56 8.34
CA ILE A 155 22.53 -2.49 8.65
C ILE A 155 21.87 -2.74 10.02
N ALA A 156 21.38 -3.96 10.28
CA ALA A 156 20.76 -4.32 11.55
C ALA A 156 21.69 -4.08 12.75
N ARG A 157 22.96 -4.47 12.64
CA ARG A 157 23.98 -4.18 13.68
C ARG A 157 24.18 -2.68 13.90
N ALA A 158 24.27 -1.90 12.82
CA ALA A 158 24.44 -0.46 12.91
C ALA A 158 23.24 0.21 13.60
N LEU A 159 22.01 -0.25 13.31
CA LEU A 159 20.80 0.24 13.96
C LEU A 159 20.80 -0.07 15.47
N ILE A 160 21.14 -1.31 15.84
CA ILE A 160 21.22 -1.72 17.26
C ILE A 160 22.26 -0.91 18.02
N ALA A 161 23.45 -0.72 17.44
CA ALA A 161 24.53 0.05 18.05
C ALA A 161 24.19 1.54 18.22
N ALA A 162 23.27 2.07 17.42
CA ALA A 162 22.90 3.48 17.39
C ALA A 162 21.61 3.80 18.17
N ARG A 163 21.03 2.83 18.89
CA ARG A 163 19.80 3.05 19.67
C ARG A 163 19.99 4.14 20.75
N PRO A 164 18.95 4.95 21.03
CA PRO A 164 17.64 4.94 20.39
C PRO A 164 17.64 5.64 19.02
N VAL A 165 16.89 5.06 18.06
CA VAL A 165 16.63 5.66 16.75
C VAL A 165 15.22 6.24 16.74
N THR A 166 15.08 7.55 16.54
CA THR A 166 13.82 8.27 16.76
C THR A 166 13.32 9.04 15.54
N SER A 167 14.19 9.35 14.59
CA SER A 167 13.82 10.13 13.39
C SER A 167 14.22 9.47 12.07
N THR A 168 13.55 9.90 11.00
CA THR A 168 13.82 9.42 9.64
C THR A 168 15.21 9.83 9.15
N ALA A 169 15.69 11.04 9.45
CA ALA A 169 17.05 11.45 9.10
C ALA A 169 18.11 10.62 9.84
N GLN A 170 17.88 10.31 11.12
CA GLN A 170 18.79 9.46 11.90
C GLN A 170 18.87 8.06 11.29
N LEU A 171 17.72 7.43 10.99
CA LEU A 171 17.66 6.14 10.33
C LEU A 171 18.40 6.16 8.98
N ALA A 172 18.11 7.16 8.13
CA ALA A 172 18.74 7.28 6.82
C ALA A 172 20.25 7.43 6.91
N LYS A 173 20.75 8.22 7.87
CA LYS A 173 22.19 8.40 8.12
C LYS A 173 22.85 7.09 8.55
N ILE A 174 22.27 6.38 9.52
CA ILE A 174 22.82 5.10 10.01
C ILE A 174 22.93 4.08 8.87
N VAL A 175 21.88 3.97 8.04
CA VAL A 175 21.88 3.04 6.90
C VAL A 175 22.93 3.43 5.87
N SER A 176 23.03 4.72 5.52
CA SER A 176 24.04 5.21 4.58
C SER A 176 25.47 4.96 5.08
N ASP A 177 25.74 5.24 6.35
CA ASP A 177 27.05 4.99 6.98
C ASP A 177 27.37 3.49 7.00
N ALA A 178 26.37 2.65 7.28
CA ALA A 178 26.51 1.21 7.25
C ALA A 178 26.83 0.70 5.84
N GLN A 179 26.18 1.20 4.79
CA GLN A 179 26.46 0.76 3.41
C GLN A 179 27.75 1.36 2.82
N GLY A 180 28.19 2.50 3.35
CA GLY A 180 29.43 3.18 3.01
C GLY A 180 29.35 4.04 1.73
N PRO A 181 30.42 4.79 1.42
CA PRO A 181 30.38 5.85 0.40
C PRO A 181 30.09 5.36 -1.02
N ALA A 182 30.39 4.09 -1.32
CA ALA A 182 30.12 3.51 -2.63
C ALA A 182 28.62 3.43 -2.92
N ALA A 183 27.78 3.20 -1.90
CA ALA A 183 26.35 3.07 -2.06
C ALA A 183 25.67 4.39 -2.46
N LEU A 184 26.24 5.53 -2.05
CA LEU A 184 25.75 6.87 -2.40
C LEU A 184 25.92 7.21 -3.90
N ARG A 185 26.70 6.43 -4.64
CA ARG A 185 26.88 6.59 -6.09
C ARG A 185 25.80 5.90 -6.92
N HIS A 186 24.91 5.14 -6.29
CA HIS A 186 23.78 4.51 -6.97
C HIS A 186 22.65 5.51 -7.23
N ALA A 187 21.81 5.22 -8.23
CA ALA A 187 20.66 6.06 -8.57
C ALA A 187 19.60 6.13 -7.46
N ILE A 188 19.52 5.10 -6.62
CA ILE A 188 18.59 5.01 -5.50
C ILE A 188 19.37 5.23 -4.22
N HIS A 189 18.86 6.10 -3.35
CA HIS A 189 19.47 6.37 -2.05
C HIS A 189 19.58 5.08 -1.20
N PRO A 190 20.71 4.84 -0.50
CA PRO A 190 20.96 3.61 0.28
C PRO A 190 19.85 3.24 1.27
N ALA A 191 19.24 4.25 1.90
CA ALA A 191 18.19 4.05 2.91
C ALA A 191 16.84 3.58 2.33
N THR A 192 16.57 3.78 1.04
CA THR A 192 15.25 3.55 0.44
C THR A 192 14.74 2.13 0.68
N ARG A 193 15.60 1.12 0.53
CA ARG A 193 15.25 -0.30 0.73
C ARG A 193 14.97 -0.64 2.18
N THR A 194 15.71 -0.04 3.12
CA THR A 194 15.46 -0.21 4.55
C THR A 194 14.15 0.45 4.96
N PHE A 195 13.86 1.66 4.46
CA PHE A 195 12.58 2.33 4.69
C PHE A 195 11.42 1.49 4.17
N GLN A 196 11.51 1.00 2.93
CA GLN A 196 10.53 0.07 2.36
C GLN A 196 10.34 -1.17 3.24
N ALA A 197 11.44 -1.79 3.70
CA ALA A 197 11.36 -3.00 4.50
C ALA A 197 10.63 -2.82 5.83
N LEU A 198 10.96 -1.73 6.55
CA LEU A 198 10.32 -1.38 7.81
C LEU A 198 8.85 -1.06 7.60
N ARG A 199 8.54 -0.27 6.57
CA ARG A 199 7.17 0.08 6.20
C ARG A 199 6.31 -1.15 5.92
N ILE A 200 6.80 -2.06 5.07
CA ILE A 200 6.12 -3.31 4.73
C ILE A 200 5.85 -4.13 5.99
N HIS A 201 6.80 -4.19 6.92
CA HIS A 201 6.64 -4.95 8.15
C HIS A 201 5.64 -4.32 9.11
N VAL A 202 5.80 -3.03 9.42
CA VAL A 202 4.94 -2.26 10.34
C VAL A 202 3.47 -2.33 9.94
N ASN A 203 3.19 -2.39 8.64
CA ASN A 203 1.84 -2.35 8.10
C ASN A 203 1.35 -3.71 7.56
N ASP A 204 2.07 -4.80 7.83
CA ASP A 204 1.85 -6.15 7.27
C ASP A 204 1.46 -6.13 5.78
N GLU A 205 2.11 -5.29 4.95
CA GLU A 205 1.59 -4.95 3.62
C GLU A 205 1.41 -6.17 2.72
N LEU A 206 2.32 -7.15 2.80
CA LEU A 206 2.22 -8.37 2.01
C LEU A 206 1.14 -9.32 2.54
N GLY A 207 0.99 -9.43 3.86
CA GLY A 207 -0.06 -10.26 4.46
C GLY A 207 -1.45 -9.67 4.21
N GLU A 208 -1.57 -8.35 4.31
CA GLU A 208 -2.76 -7.58 3.95
C GLU A 208 -3.13 -7.78 2.47
N LEU A 209 -2.15 -7.72 1.56
CA LEU A 209 -2.36 -8.02 0.14
C LEU A 209 -2.89 -9.43 -0.08
N GLU A 210 -2.24 -10.45 0.49
CA GLU A 210 -2.66 -11.85 0.33
C GLU A 210 -4.11 -12.05 0.82
N ARG A 211 -4.45 -11.53 2.00
CA ARG A 211 -5.82 -11.60 2.55
C ARG A 211 -6.82 -10.78 1.74
N GLY A 212 -6.42 -9.61 1.25
CA GLY A 212 -7.27 -8.74 0.44
C GLY A 212 -7.58 -9.30 -0.93
N LEU A 213 -6.65 -10.02 -1.56
CA LEU A 213 -6.94 -10.73 -2.81
C LEU A 213 -7.99 -11.83 -2.62
N GLU A 214 -7.89 -12.59 -1.51
CA GLU A 214 -8.91 -13.58 -1.13
C GLU A 214 -10.27 -12.91 -0.84
N ALA A 215 -10.29 -11.80 -0.10
CA ALA A 215 -11.51 -11.06 0.19
C ALA A 215 -12.16 -10.49 -1.09
N ALA A 216 -11.36 -9.93 -2.00
CA ALA A 216 -11.83 -9.47 -3.31
C ALA A 216 -12.46 -10.61 -4.11
N LEU A 217 -11.84 -11.79 -4.13
CA LEU A 217 -12.37 -12.96 -4.84
C LEU A 217 -13.75 -13.40 -4.30
N LYS A 218 -13.98 -13.29 -2.99
CA LYS A 218 -15.28 -13.67 -2.38
C LYS A 218 -16.41 -12.73 -2.77
N ILE A 219 -16.13 -11.43 -2.92
CA ILE A 219 -17.16 -10.42 -3.18
C ILE A 219 -17.40 -10.17 -4.67
N LEU A 220 -16.46 -10.54 -5.54
CA LEU A 220 -16.60 -10.28 -6.97
C LEU A 220 -17.76 -11.08 -7.58
N ALA A 221 -18.67 -10.36 -8.23
CA ALA A 221 -19.74 -10.93 -9.01
C ALA A 221 -19.18 -11.76 -10.19
N PRO A 222 -19.97 -12.69 -10.77
CA PRO A 222 -19.63 -13.27 -12.06
C PRO A 222 -19.36 -12.18 -13.10
N ARG A 223 -18.21 -12.27 -13.79
CA ARG A 223 -17.70 -11.25 -14.74
C ARG A 223 -17.25 -9.94 -14.10
N GLY A 224 -17.23 -9.85 -12.77
CA GLY A 224 -16.62 -8.75 -12.04
C GLY A 224 -15.13 -8.65 -12.31
N ARG A 225 -14.57 -7.46 -12.11
CA ARG A 225 -13.18 -7.17 -12.50
C ARG A 225 -12.33 -6.73 -11.31
N LEU A 226 -11.18 -7.37 -11.13
CA LEU A 226 -10.15 -6.97 -10.18
C LEU A 226 -9.04 -6.21 -10.92
N ALA A 227 -8.75 -4.99 -10.49
CA ALA A 227 -7.60 -4.21 -10.95
C ALA A 227 -6.64 -3.98 -9.76
N VAL A 228 -5.38 -4.33 -9.92
CA VAL A 228 -4.35 -4.13 -8.88
C VAL A 228 -3.16 -3.38 -9.46
N VAL A 229 -2.76 -2.30 -8.81
CA VAL A 229 -1.56 -1.52 -9.12
C VAL A 229 -0.54 -1.80 -8.02
N SER A 230 0.61 -2.37 -8.39
CA SER A 230 1.71 -2.72 -7.48
C SER A 230 2.96 -1.91 -7.78
N PHE A 231 3.73 -1.56 -6.75
CA PHE A 231 4.91 -0.69 -6.89
C PHE A 231 6.24 -1.41 -6.68
N HIS A 232 6.22 -2.65 -6.21
CA HIS A 232 7.44 -3.43 -6.06
C HIS A 232 7.28 -4.92 -6.39
N SER A 233 8.44 -5.56 -6.57
CA SER A 233 8.59 -6.94 -7.03
C SER A 233 7.85 -7.96 -6.16
N LEU A 234 7.81 -7.74 -4.84
CA LEU A 234 7.14 -8.65 -3.89
C LEU A 234 5.61 -8.64 -4.06
N GLU A 235 4.99 -7.46 -4.15
CA GLU A 235 3.55 -7.31 -4.41
C GLU A 235 3.17 -7.91 -5.77
N ASP A 236 3.87 -7.49 -6.84
CA ASP A 236 3.60 -7.96 -8.21
C ASP A 236 3.65 -9.49 -8.30
N ARG A 237 4.62 -10.11 -7.62
CA ARG A 237 4.75 -11.57 -7.57
C ARG A 237 3.54 -12.23 -6.89
N ILE A 238 3.08 -11.68 -5.76
CA ILE A 238 1.90 -12.19 -5.04
C ILE A 238 0.65 -12.10 -5.93
N VAL A 239 0.41 -10.92 -6.53
CA VAL A 239 -0.73 -10.69 -7.42
C VAL A 239 -0.72 -11.66 -8.60
N LYS A 240 0.42 -11.78 -9.30
CA LYS A 240 0.53 -12.69 -10.46
C LYS A 240 0.29 -14.14 -10.09
N GLN A 241 0.85 -14.61 -8.97
CA GLN A 241 0.64 -15.98 -8.52
C GLN A 241 -0.80 -16.23 -8.11
N PHE A 242 -1.42 -15.27 -7.42
CA PHE A 242 -2.83 -15.35 -7.04
C PHE A 242 -3.73 -15.45 -8.27
N LEU A 243 -3.56 -14.53 -9.23
CA LEU A 243 -4.34 -14.53 -10.47
C LEU A 243 -4.14 -15.84 -11.25
N ALA A 244 -2.91 -16.33 -11.40
CA ALA A 244 -2.63 -17.57 -12.10
C ALA A 244 -3.30 -18.80 -11.46
N ARG A 245 -3.40 -18.84 -10.12
CA ARG A 245 -4.08 -19.93 -9.39
C ARG A 245 -5.60 -19.91 -9.55
N HIS A 246 -6.19 -18.73 -9.71
CA HIS A 246 -7.64 -18.52 -9.74
C HIS A 246 -8.20 -18.24 -11.15
N SER A 247 -7.32 -18.09 -12.14
CA SER A 247 -7.69 -18.03 -13.56
C SER A 247 -7.74 -19.43 -14.16
N ASP A 248 -8.76 -19.70 -14.97
CA ASP A 248 -8.85 -20.94 -15.73
C ASP A 248 -7.89 -20.90 -16.94
N THR A 249 -6.58 -21.05 -16.68
CA THR A 249 -5.54 -21.15 -17.72
C THR A 249 -5.31 -22.59 -18.14
N ARG A 250 -6.29 -23.49 -18.00
CA ARG A 250 -6.22 -24.77 -18.72
C ARG A 250 -6.39 -24.47 -20.21
N PRO A 251 -5.44 -24.85 -21.08
CA PRO A 251 -5.71 -24.84 -22.51
C PRO A 251 -6.96 -25.68 -22.72
N ARG A 252 -8.03 -25.09 -23.27
CA ARG A 252 -9.11 -25.89 -23.82
C ARG A 252 -8.48 -26.78 -24.87
N ALA A 253 -8.39 -28.07 -24.59
CA ALA A 253 -8.01 -29.04 -25.61
C ALA A 253 -8.98 -28.84 -26.78
N SER A 254 -8.45 -28.47 -27.94
CA SER A 254 -9.23 -28.39 -29.17
C SER A 254 -9.87 -29.75 -29.39
N ARG A 255 -11.21 -29.80 -29.41
CA ARG A 255 -11.96 -30.93 -29.97
C ARG A 255 -12.31 -30.60 -31.41
#